data_AF-A0A3S2BRH8-F1
#
_entry.id   AF-A0A3S2BRH8-F1
#
_cell.length_a   1.000
_cell.length_b   1.000
_cell.length_c   1.000
_cell.angle_alpha   90.00
_cell.angle_beta   90.00
_cell.angle_gamma   90.00
#
_symmetry.space_group_name_H-M   'P 1'
#
loop_
_entity.id
_entity.type
_entity.pdbx_description
1 polymer ?
#
loop_
_entity_poly.entity_id
_entity_poly.type
_entity_poly.pdbx_seq_one_letter_code
_entity_poly.pdbx_strand_id
1 'polypeptide(L)'
;MTLRDHAIRYGFIVLLFGLVAYFSIAADGFVSPQSAVFIFQSVAITGVLALGVTATLVVGGFDLSIGSVATSAMMAAAYVMVVLEQNALVAVVVCLLIGAIVGLINGWLIVYMRVPDLLATLGMMFLLVGLQRIPTEGRSIATGMTMPDGSVANGKFSDAFLALGRHRFDFFIPNLIPVSVVVLLVLAVLIWFFLEYTRFGRMMYA
;
A
#
# COMPACT_ATOMS: atom_id res chain seq x y z
N MET A 1 12.07 39.23 -1.24
CA MET A 1 11.45 38.02 -1.83
C MET A 1 10.41 38.47 -2.84
N THR A 2 10.54 38.03 -4.09
CA THR A 2 9.61 38.40 -5.17
C THR A 2 8.24 37.74 -4.98
N LEU A 3 7.21 38.21 -5.70
CA LEU A 3 5.87 37.61 -5.69
C LEU A 3 5.91 36.14 -6.12
N ARG A 4 6.82 35.82 -7.04
CA ARG A 4 7.12 34.45 -7.50
C ARG A 4 7.70 33.59 -6.37
N ASP A 5 8.60 34.12 -5.55
CA ASP A 5 9.18 33.37 -4.43
C ASP A 5 8.13 33.02 -3.36
N HIS A 6 7.18 33.93 -3.10
CA HIS A 6 6.06 33.66 -2.20
C HIS A 6 5.09 32.64 -2.78
N ALA A 7 4.77 32.75 -4.07
CA ALA A 7 3.91 31.79 -4.77
C ALA A 7 4.51 30.38 -4.79
N ILE A 8 5.83 30.24 -4.97
CA ILE A 8 6.50 28.93 -4.94
C ILE A 8 6.53 28.37 -3.51
N ARG A 9 6.82 29.21 -2.50
CA ARG A 9 6.96 28.76 -1.11
C ARG A 9 5.62 28.39 -0.45
N TYR A 10 4.58 29.17 -0.70
CA TYR A 10 3.27 28.99 -0.06
C TYR A 10 2.20 28.43 -1.00
N GLY A 11 2.48 28.32 -2.30
CA GLY A 11 1.50 27.94 -3.31
C GLY A 11 0.82 26.60 -3.02
N PHE A 12 1.56 25.60 -2.55
CA PHE A 12 0.99 24.31 -2.18
C PHE A 12 0.03 24.41 -0.99
N ILE A 13 0.39 25.17 0.05
CA ILE A 13 -0.44 25.36 1.23
C ILE A 13 -1.71 26.15 0.86
N VAL A 14 -1.56 27.23 0.09
CA VAL A 14 -2.69 28.04 -0.40
C VAL A 14 -3.61 27.20 -1.28
N LEU A 15 -3.06 26.38 -2.17
CA LEU A 15 -3.82 25.48 -3.03
C LEU A 15 -4.56 24.42 -2.21
N LEU A 16 -3.92 23.83 -1.19
CA LEU A 16 -4.55 22.87 -0.28
C LEU A 16 -5.75 23.49 0.44
N PHE A 17 -5.55 24.64 1.10
CA PHE A 17 -6.64 25.33 1.79
C PHE A 17 -7.75 25.76 0.83
N GLY A 18 -7.40 26.25 -0.36
CA GLY A 18 -8.36 26.61 -1.39
C GLY A 18 -9.19 25.42 -1.86
N LEU A 19 -8.55 24.26 -2.05
CA LEU A 19 -9.22 23.03 -2.46
C LEU A 19 -10.17 22.51 -1.37
N VAL A 20 -9.73 22.53 -0.11
CA VAL A 20 -10.55 22.15 1.05
C VAL A 20 -11.76 23.09 1.18
N ALA A 21 -11.57 24.40 1.08
CA ALA A 21 -12.66 25.37 1.16
C ALA A 21 -13.65 25.21 0.00
N TYR A 22 -13.15 25.03 -1.23
CA TYR A 22 -13.98 24.81 -2.41
C TYR A 22 -14.85 23.57 -2.26
N PHE A 23 -14.27 22.40 -1.95
CA PHE A 23 -15.04 21.17 -1.79
C PHE A 23 -15.96 21.18 -0.58
N SER A 24 -15.63 21.94 0.47
CA SER A 24 -16.52 22.13 1.62
C SER A 24 -17.84 22.81 1.24
N ILE A 25 -17.86 23.60 0.16
CA ILE A 25 -19.04 24.31 -0.33
C ILE A 25 -19.66 23.59 -1.53
N ALA A 26 -18.82 23.06 -2.44
CA ALA A 26 -19.25 22.49 -3.71
C ALA A 26 -19.73 21.03 -3.61
N ALA A 27 -19.34 20.29 -2.57
CA ALA A 27 -19.70 18.89 -2.39
C ALA A 27 -20.39 18.65 -1.05
N ASP A 28 -21.70 18.39 -1.11
CA ASP A 28 -22.49 18.03 0.06
C ASP A 28 -21.90 16.78 0.74
N GLY A 29 -21.61 16.89 2.04
CA GLY A 29 -21.02 15.81 2.83
C GLY A 29 -19.49 15.71 2.76
N PHE A 30 -18.77 16.61 2.07
CA PHE A 30 -17.31 16.65 2.11
C PHE A 30 -16.76 16.84 3.54
N VAL A 31 -17.37 17.74 4.31
CA VAL A 31 -16.98 18.02 5.72
C VAL A 31 -17.54 16.95 6.68
N SER A 32 -18.10 15.85 6.19
CA SER A 32 -18.60 14.79 7.06
C SER A 32 -17.44 13.96 7.65
N PRO A 33 -17.60 13.41 8.88
CA PRO A 33 -16.62 12.49 9.47
C PRO A 33 -16.35 11.27 8.57
N GLN A 34 -17.35 10.78 7.85
CA GLN A 34 -17.20 9.63 6.95
C GLN A 34 -16.27 9.95 5.76
N SER A 35 -16.40 11.15 5.18
CA SER A 35 -15.50 11.60 4.12
C SER A 35 -14.06 11.73 4.63
N ALA A 36 -13.87 12.29 5.83
CA ALA A 36 -12.55 12.38 6.46
C ALA A 36 -11.92 10.99 6.67
N VAL A 37 -12.71 10.02 7.16
CA VAL A 37 -12.29 8.62 7.34
C VAL A 37 -11.81 7.99 6.04
N PHE A 38 -12.56 8.16 4.95
CA PHE A 38 -12.16 7.64 3.64
C PHE A 38 -10.87 8.30 3.14
N ILE A 39 -10.73 9.62 3.28
CA ILE A 39 -9.50 10.34 2.91
C ILE A 39 -8.31 9.81 3.72
N PHE A 40 -8.44 9.71 5.04
CA PHE A 40 -7.37 9.21 5.89
C PHE A 40 -7.00 7.76 5.58
N GLN A 41 -7.98 6.91 5.29
CA GLN A 41 -7.74 5.53 4.91
C GLN A 41 -6.99 5.43 3.57
N SER A 42 -7.40 6.19 2.55
CA SER A 42 -6.70 6.24 1.26
C SER A 42 -5.25 6.73 1.43
N VAL A 43 -5.05 7.82 2.17
CA VAL A 43 -3.73 8.36 2.46
C VAL A 43 -2.88 7.37 3.25
N ALA A 44 -3.46 6.63 4.19
CA ALA A 44 -2.74 5.64 4.97
C ALA A 44 -2.20 4.50 4.10
N ILE A 45 -3.00 3.97 3.18
CA ILE A 45 -2.57 2.93 2.24
C ILE A 45 -1.41 3.44 1.38
N THR A 46 -1.54 4.63 0.78
CA THR A 46 -0.46 5.24 -0.01
C THR A 46 0.78 5.51 0.84
N GLY A 47 0.61 5.95 2.08
CA GLY A 47 1.71 6.21 3.02
C GLY A 47 2.50 4.95 3.36
N VAL A 48 1.83 3.81 3.58
CA VAL A 48 2.50 2.53 3.85
C VAL A 48 3.37 2.11 2.66
N LEU A 49 2.87 2.28 1.44
CA LEU A 49 3.65 2.03 0.23
C LEU A 49 4.84 3.00 0.11
N ALA A 50 4.61 4.28 0.40
CA ALA A 50 5.65 5.32 0.38
C ALA A 50 6.78 5.05 1.39
N LEU A 51 6.46 4.49 2.57
CA LEU A 51 7.47 4.05 3.53
C LEU A 51 8.34 2.92 2.96
N GLY A 52 7.75 1.97 2.23
CA GLY A 52 8.50 0.93 1.52
C GLY A 52 9.45 1.50 0.47
N VAL A 53 8.98 2.46 -0.34
CA VAL A 53 9.80 3.16 -1.34
C VAL A 53 10.89 4.00 -0.68
N THR A 54 10.64 4.56 0.50
CA THR A 54 11.67 5.31 1.25
C THR A 54 12.86 4.41 1.57
N ALA A 55 12.63 3.16 1.95
CA ALA A 55 13.71 2.22 2.27
C ALA A 55 14.64 1.92 1.08
N THR A 56 14.12 1.89 -0.15
CA THR A 56 14.93 1.69 -1.36
C THR A 56 15.63 2.98 -1.79
N LEU A 57 14.94 4.13 -1.70
CA LEU A 57 15.48 5.44 -2.04
C LEU A 57 16.67 5.85 -1.17
N VAL A 58 16.68 5.45 0.10
CA VAL A 58 17.79 5.76 1.01
C VAL A 58 19.13 5.22 0.49
N VAL A 59 19.12 4.04 -0.15
CA VAL A 59 20.32 3.42 -0.75
C VAL A 59 20.56 3.91 -2.19
N GLY A 60 19.82 4.93 -2.64
CA GLY A 60 19.89 5.45 -4.00
C GLY A 60 19.25 4.55 -5.07
N GLY A 61 18.46 3.55 -4.65
CA GLY A 61 17.72 2.68 -5.57
C GLY A 61 16.28 3.15 -5.77
N PHE A 62 15.75 2.94 -6.97
CA PHE A 62 14.37 3.23 -7.32
C PHE A 62 13.56 1.95 -7.50
N ASP A 63 12.36 1.87 -6.92
CA ASP A 63 11.44 0.72 -7.08
C ASP A 63 10.07 1.13 -7.65
N LEU A 64 9.85 0.84 -8.94
CA LEU A 64 8.53 1.01 -9.59
C LEU A 64 7.58 -0.17 -9.33
N SER A 65 8.10 -1.33 -8.93
CA SER A 65 7.31 -2.55 -8.80
C SER A 65 6.41 -2.58 -7.56
N ILE A 66 6.62 -1.66 -6.60
CA ILE A 66 5.92 -1.61 -5.30
C ILE A 66 4.39 -1.69 -5.42
N GLY A 67 3.82 -1.01 -6.42
CA GLY A 67 2.38 -1.04 -6.69
C GLY A 67 1.91 -2.42 -7.12
N SER A 68 2.63 -3.05 -8.06
CA SER A 68 2.32 -4.40 -8.53
C SER A 68 2.60 -5.47 -7.48
N VAL A 69 3.58 -5.27 -6.59
CA VAL A 69 3.79 -6.14 -5.42
C VAL A 69 2.59 -6.06 -4.47
N ALA A 70 2.12 -4.85 -4.18
CA ALA A 70 0.94 -4.67 -3.33
C ALA A 70 -0.32 -5.29 -3.93
N THR A 71 -0.55 -5.14 -5.25
CA THR A 71 -1.69 -5.78 -5.91
C THR A 71 -1.53 -7.30 -5.99
N SER A 72 -0.32 -7.83 -6.19
CA SER A 72 -0.04 -9.27 -6.11
C SER A 72 -0.35 -9.83 -4.72
N ALA A 73 0.07 -9.15 -3.66
CA ALA A 73 -0.22 -9.54 -2.29
C ALA A 73 -1.73 -9.52 -1.99
N MET A 74 -2.43 -8.46 -2.42
CA MET A 74 -3.89 -8.37 -2.31
C MET A 74 -4.58 -9.53 -3.03
N MET A 75 -4.15 -9.84 -4.25
CA MET A 75 -4.69 -10.94 -5.05
C MET A 75 -4.44 -12.29 -4.38
N ALA A 76 -3.24 -12.52 -3.87
CA ALA A 76 -2.88 -13.75 -3.17
C ALA A 76 -3.69 -13.91 -1.88
N ALA A 77 -3.90 -12.84 -1.09
CA ALA A 77 -4.75 -12.88 0.08
C ALA A 77 -6.19 -13.31 -0.27
N ALA A 78 -6.75 -12.72 -1.34
CA ALA A 78 -8.09 -13.08 -1.81
C ALA A 78 -8.15 -14.54 -2.28
N TYR A 79 -7.18 -14.99 -3.08
CA TYR A 79 -7.13 -16.37 -3.56
C TYR A 79 -6.99 -17.37 -2.40
N VAL A 80 -6.09 -17.13 -1.45
CA VAL A 80 -5.85 -18.01 -0.30
C VAL A 80 -7.08 -18.15 0.59
N MET A 81 -7.80 -17.07 0.88
CA MET A 81 -8.98 -17.12 1.77
C MET A 81 -10.27 -17.53 1.06
N VAL A 82 -10.47 -17.10 -0.19
CA VAL A 82 -11.75 -17.32 -0.90
C VAL A 82 -11.73 -18.60 -1.72
N VAL A 83 -10.61 -18.90 -2.39
CA VAL A 83 -10.49 -20.06 -3.29
C VAL A 83 -9.91 -21.26 -2.56
N LEU A 84 -8.82 -21.08 -1.80
CA LEU A 84 -8.20 -22.17 -1.03
C LEU A 84 -8.82 -22.37 0.35
N GLU A 85 -9.78 -21.53 0.72
CA GLU A 85 -10.52 -21.57 1.99
C GLU A 85 -9.62 -21.62 3.24
N GLN A 86 -8.43 -21.03 3.16
CA GLN A 86 -7.47 -20.99 4.25
C GLN A 86 -7.73 -19.82 5.20
N ASN A 87 -7.13 -19.89 6.40
CA ASN A 87 -7.27 -18.86 7.41
C ASN A 87 -6.47 -17.58 7.08
N ALA A 88 -6.75 -16.50 7.83
CA ALA A 88 -6.10 -15.21 7.66
C ALA A 88 -4.57 -15.25 7.89
N LEU A 89 -4.09 -16.11 8.79
CA LEU A 89 -2.67 -16.20 9.10
C LEU A 89 -1.88 -16.75 7.92
N VAL A 90 -2.39 -17.79 7.25
CA VAL A 90 -1.81 -18.32 6.01
C VAL A 90 -1.78 -17.24 4.93
N ALA A 91 -2.87 -16.49 4.76
CA ALA A 91 -2.91 -15.39 3.79
C ALA A 91 -1.86 -14.31 4.07
N VAL A 92 -1.70 -13.89 5.32
CA VAL A 92 -0.68 -12.90 5.72
C VAL A 92 0.73 -13.41 5.43
N VAL A 93 1.03 -14.66 5.80
CA VAL A 93 2.34 -15.28 5.53
C VAL A 93 2.63 -15.31 4.03
N VAL A 94 1.67 -15.71 3.20
CA VAL A 94 1.82 -15.72 1.73
C VAL A 94 2.07 -14.31 1.20
N CYS A 95 1.35 -13.29 1.69
CA CYS A 95 1.58 -11.90 1.28
C CYS A 95 3.00 -11.42 1.60
N LEU A 96 3.48 -11.71 2.80
CA LEU A 96 4.84 -11.35 3.22
C LEU A 96 5.90 -12.07 2.38
N LEU A 97 5.69 -13.35 2.07
CA LEU A 97 6.59 -14.13 1.23
C LEU A 97 6.65 -13.58 -0.20
N ILE A 98 5.53 -13.17 -0.79
CA ILE A 98 5.52 -12.54 -2.13
C ILE A 98 6.39 -11.28 -2.11
N GLY A 99 6.19 -10.39 -1.13
CA GLY A 99 7.00 -9.18 -0.99
C GLY A 99 8.49 -9.49 -0.82
N ALA A 100 8.83 -10.45 0.06
CA ALA A 100 10.21 -10.83 0.31
C ALA A 100 10.89 -11.46 -0.91
N ILE A 101 10.20 -12.36 -1.64
CA ILE A 101 10.73 -13.00 -2.84
C ILE A 101 10.96 -11.98 -3.94
N VAL A 102 9.99 -11.10 -4.19
CA VAL A 102 10.14 -10.06 -5.21
C VAL A 102 11.27 -9.10 -4.85
N GLY A 103 11.33 -8.65 -3.59
CA GLY A 103 12.41 -7.79 -3.10
C GLY A 103 13.78 -8.44 -3.24
N LEU A 104 13.89 -9.74 -2.92
CA LEU A 104 15.12 -10.51 -3.09
C LEU A 104 15.54 -10.62 -4.56
N ILE A 105 14.61 -10.92 -5.46
CA ILE A 105 14.89 -11.01 -6.90
C ILE A 105 15.35 -9.65 -7.43
N ASN A 106 14.61 -8.58 -7.14
CA ASN A 106 14.99 -7.23 -7.56
C ASN A 106 16.36 -6.85 -7.00
N GLY A 107 16.60 -7.08 -5.71
CA GLY A 107 17.90 -6.83 -5.07
C GLY A 107 19.03 -7.62 -5.72
N TRP A 108 18.80 -8.89 -6.07
CA TRP A 108 19.79 -9.72 -6.75
C TRP A 108 20.09 -9.24 -8.17
N LEU A 109 19.06 -8.88 -8.95
CA LEU A 109 19.22 -8.32 -10.30
C LEU A 109 20.02 -7.00 -10.27
N ILE A 110 19.72 -6.14 -9.30
CA ILE A 110 20.34 -4.80 -9.20
C ILE A 110 21.76 -4.91 -8.65
N VAL A 111 21.95 -5.58 -7.51
CA VAL A 111 23.24 -5.60 -6.80
C VAL A 111 24.23 -6.56 -7.45
N TYR A 112 23.79 -7.77 -7.79
CA TYR A 112 24.69 -8.81 -8.30
C TYR A 112 24.82 -8.77 -9.82
N MET A 113 23.68 -8.72 -10.53
CA MET A 113 23.68 -8.67 -12.01
C MET A 113 23.93 -7.26 -12.57
N ARG A 114 23.97 -6.23 -11.72
CA ARG A 114 24.23 -4.83 -12.12
C ARG A 114 23.25 -4.30 -13.16
N VAL A 115 22.01 -4.78 -13.15
CA VAL A 115 20.93 -4.25 -13.98
C VAL A 115 20.50 -2.90 -13.40
N PRO A 116 20.26 -1.87 -14.23
CA PRO A 116 19.69 -0.61 -13.76
C PRO A 116 18.38 -0.84 -13.00
N ASP A 117 18.25 -0.21 -11.84
CA ASP A 117 17.13 -0.33 -10.89
C ASP A 117 15.75 -0.08 -11.52
N LEU A 118 15.63 0.99 -12.31
CA LEU A 118 14.41 1.31 -13.05
C LEU A 118 14.04 0.19 -14.02
N LEU A 119 15.00 -0.39 -14.74
CA LEU A 119 14.73 -1.45 -15.71
C LEU A 119 14.35 -2.76 -15.03
N ALA A 120 15.08 -3.14 -13.97
CA ALA A 120 14.78 -4.35 -13.21
C ALA A 120 13.38 -4.29 -12.58
N THR A 121 13.03 -3.16 -11.96
CA THR A 121 11.76 -3.00 -11.25
C THR A 121 10.59 -2.76 -12.21
N LEU A 122 10.79 -2.10 -13.36
CA LEU A 122 9.79 -2.05 -14.44
C LEU A 122 9.51 -3.44 -15.01
N GLY A 123 10.54 -4.23 -15.28
CA GLY A 123 10.38 -5.61 -15.76
C GLY A 123 9.60 -6.47 -14.77
N MET A 124 9.96 -6.37 -13.49
CA MET A 124 9.24 -7.04 -12.40
C MET A 124 7.77 -6.58 -12.31
N MET A 125 7.51 -5.28 -12.46
CA MET A 125 6.16 -4.72 -12.49
C MET A 125 5.30 -5.41 -13.56
N PHE A 126 5.79 -5.49 -14.80
CA PHE A 126 5.07 -6.15 -15.90
C PHE A 126 4.89 -7.65 -15.66
N LEU A 127 5.92 -8.32 -15.15
CA LEU A 127 5.84 -9.74 -14.80
C LEU A 127 4.72 -9.99 -13.78
N LEU A 128 4.70 -9.22 -12.68
CA LEU A 128 3.69 -9.36 -11.63
C LEU A 128 2.29 -9.06 -12.14
N VAL A 129 2.11 -8.02 -12.96
CA VAL A 129 0.82 -7.71 -13.60
C VAL A 129 0.34 -8.86 -14.48
N GLY A 130 1.25 -9.52 -15.22
CA GLY A 130 0.94 -10.71 -16.00
C GLY A 130 0.56 -11.90 -15.13
N LEU A 131 1.38 -12.21 -14.11
CA LEU A 131 1.16 -13.33 -13.19
C LEU A 131 -0.17 -13.21 -12.43
N GLN A 132 -0.57 -11.99 -12.04
CA GLN A 132 -1.85 -11.74 -11.36
C GLN A 132 -3.07 -12.15 -12.21
N ARG A 133 -2.96 -12.12 -13.54
CA ARG A 133 -4.07 -12.45 -14.46
C ARG A 133 -4.24 -13.95 -14.69
N ILE A 134 -3.20 -14.76 -14.48
CA ILE A 134 -3.26 -16.21 -14.71
C ILE A 134 -4.29 -16.90 -13.80
N PRO A 135 -4.23 -16.77 -12.46
CA PRO A 135 -5.16 -17.48 -11.58
C PRO A 135 -6.57 -16.90 -11.56
N THR A 136 -6.74 -15.67 -12.03
CA THR A 136 -8.03 -14.95 -12.00
C THR A 136 -8.73 -14.88 -13.34
N GLU A 137 -8.03 -15.21 -14.43
CA GLU A 137 -8.45 -14.92 -15.80
C GLU A 137 -8.86 -13.44 -15.98
N GLY A 138 -8.27 -12.54 -15.17
CA GLY A 138 -8.60 -11.12 -15.14
C GLY A 138 -9.88 -10.74 -14.35
N ARG A 139 -10.51 -11.68 -13.64
CA ARG A 139 -11.70 -11.44 -12.80
C ARG A 139 -11.33 -11.02 -11.38
N SER A 140 -12.21 -10.27 -10.73
CA SER A 140 -12.08 -9.99 -9.30
C SER A 140 -12.44 -11.23 -8.48
N ILE A 141 -11.61 -11.59 -7.49
CA ILE A 141 -11.92 -12.68 -6.56
C ILE A 141 -12.87 -12.18 -5.48
N ALA A 142 -14.03 -12.82 -5.35
CA ALA A 142 -15.02 -12.50 -4.33
C ALA A 142 -15.76 -13.76 -3.88
N THR A 143 -16.22 -13.78 -2.64
CA THR A 143 -17.05 -14.88 -2.09
C THR A 143 -18.29 -15.09 -2.96
N GLY A 144 -18.59 -16.34 -3.29
CA GLY A 144 -19.75 -16.74 -4.09
C GLY A 144 -19.54 -16.64 -5.61
N MET A 145 -18.32 -16.37 -6.08
CA MET A 145 -18.02 -16.40 -7.50
C MET A 145 -17.93 -17.82 -8.04
N THR A 146 -18.42 -18.03 -9.28
CA THR A 146 -18.18 -19.26 -10.03
C THR A 146 -16.82 -19.22 -10.70
N MET A 147 -15.98 -20.20 -10.40
CA MET A 147 -14.66 -20.40 -11.01
C MET A 147 -14.80 -20.96 -12.44
N PRO A 148 -13.74 -20.86 -13.26
CA PRO A 148 -13.76 -21.37 -14.63
C PRO A 148 -14.02 -22.88 -14.74
N ASP A 149 -13.72 -23.66 -13.69
CA ASP A 149 -14.02 -25.10 -13.63
C ASP A 149 -15.49 -25.41 -13.28
N GLY A 150 -16.32 -24.38 -13.05
CA GLY A 150 -17.73 -24.51 -12.67
C GLY A 150 -17.99 -24.62 -11.16
N SER A 151 -16.96 -24.74 -10.33
CA SER A 151 -17.08 -24.72 -8.87
C SER A 151 -17.38 -23.31 -8.34
N VAL A 152 -17.98 -23.21 -7.15
CA VAL A 152 -18.27 -21.93 -6.49
C VAL A 152 -17.29 -21.74 -5.34
N ALA A 153 -16.63 -20.58 -5.30
CA ALA A 153 -15.73 -20.23 -4.21
C ALA A 153 -16.54 -19.81 -2.97
N ASN A 154 -16.65 -20.71 -1.99
CA ASN A 154 -17.44 -20.49 -0.78
C ASN A 154 -16.64 -19.86 0.37
N GLY A 155 -15.32 -19.74 0.20
CA GLY A 155 -14.44 -19.12 1.17
C GLY A 155 -14.79 -17.66 1.46
N LYS A 156 -14.47 -17.24 2.68
CA LYS A 156 -14.78 -15.90 3.20
C LYS A 156 -13.52 -15.26 3.75
N PHE A 157 -13.46 -13.95 3.61
CA PHE A 157 -12.47 -13.16 4.35
C PHE A 157 -12.76 -13.27 5.84
N SER A 158 -11.74 -13.60 6.63
CA SER A 158 -11.85 -13.59 8.09
C SER A 158 -12.16 -12.17 8.61
N ASP A 159 -13.03 -12.06 9.62
CA ASP A 159 -13.37 -10.77 10.23
C ASP A 159 -12.14 -10.05 10.78
N ALA A 160 -11.18 -10.80 11.36
CA ALA A 160 -9.92 -10.24 11.85
C ALA A 160 -9.05 -9.67 10.71
N PHE A 161 -9.06 -10.29 9.54
CA PHE A 161 -8.36 -9.78 8.36
C PHE A 161 -9.05 -8.52 7.82
N LEU A 162 -10.38 -8.55 7.72
CA LEU A 162 -11.18 -7.41 7.30
C LEU A 162 -11.06 -6.22 8.26
N ALA A 163 -10.88 -6.48 9.56
CA ALA A 163 -10.70 -5.45 10.57
C ALA A 163 -9.50 -4.53 10.26
N LEU A 164 -8.42 -5.03 9.63
CA LEU A 164 -7.27 -4.21 9.25
C LEU A 164 -7.63 -3.04 8.31
N GLY A 165 -8.66 -3.23 7.47
CA GLY A 165 -9.16 -2.21 6.55
C GLY A 165 -10.52 -1.61 6.93
N ARG A 166 -11.30 -2.26 7.81
CA ARG A 166 -12.68 -1.85 8.12
C ARG A 166 -12.88 -1.39 9.55
N HIS A 167 -12.05 -1.85 10.48
CA HIS A 167 -12.19 -1.47 11.87
C HIS A 167 -11.75 -0.03 12.08
N ARG A 168 -12.47 0.66 12.96
CA ARG A 168 -12.34 2.08 13.24
C ARG A 168 -12.35 2.26 14.74
N PHE A 169 -11.42 3.07 15.23
CA PHE A 169 -11.34 3.41 16.64
C PHE A 169 -12.11 4.70 16.92
N ASP A 170 -12.81 4.69 18.05
CA ASP A 170 -13.48 5.86 18.59
C ASP A 170 -12.51 6.59 19.52
N PHE A 171 -12.35 7.90 19.32
CA PHE A 171 -11.53 8.74 20.20
C PHE A 171 -12.33 9.97 20.64
N PHE A 172 -12.34 11.03 19.84
CA PHE A 172 -13.14 12.24 20.07
C PHE A 172 -14.42 12.28 19.22
N ILE A 173 -14.38 11.63 18.06
CA ILE A 173 -15.50 11.50 17.13
C ILE A 173 -15.68 10.00 16.86
N PRO A 174 -16.92 9.47 16.88
CA PRO A 174 -17.17 8.07 16.57
C PRO A 174 -16.65 7.70 15.18
N ASN A 175 -16.00 6.55 15.07
CA ASN A 175 -15.51 5.89 13.87
C ASN A 175 -14.49 6.71 13.05
N LEU A 176 -13.78 7.65 13.68
CA LEU A 176 -12.94 8.60 12.94
C LEU A 176 -11.59 8.03 12.51
N ILE A 177 -10.98 7.11 13.28
CA ILE A 177 -9.62 6.66 13.04
C ILE A 177 -9.63 5.24 12.44
N PRO A 178 -9.38 5.06 11.13
CA PRO A 178 -9.20 3.74 10.55
C PRO A 178 -7.98 3.02 11.15
N VAL A 179 -8.08 1.70 11.32
CA VAL A 179 -6.92 0.85 11.69
C VAL A 179 -5.75 1.06 10.72
N SER A 180 -6.02 1.29 9.42
CA SER A 180 -4.98 1.54 8.42
C SER A 180 -4.09 2.73 8.77
N VAL A 181 -4.64 3.78 9.39
CA VAL A 181 -3.86 4.95 9.87
C VAL A 181 -2.95 4.55 11.04
N VAL A 182 -3.47 3.75 11.98
CA VAL A 182 -2.67 3.25 13.10
C VAL A 182 -1.52 2.38 12.60
N VAL A 183 -1.78 1.49 11.63
CA VAL A 183 -0.76 0.67 10.98
C VAL A 183 0.29 1.55 10.31
N LEU A 184 -0.10 2.59 9.57
CA LEU A 184 0.84 3.55 9.00
C LEU A 184 1.74 4.16 10.08
N LEU A 185 1.15 4.69 11.16
CA LEU A 185 1.91 5.37 12.20
C LEU A 185 2.90 4.43 12.90
N VAL A 186 2.47 3.21 13.21
CA VAL A 186 3.34 2.18 13.80
C VAL A 186 4.48 1.84 12.84
N LEU A 187 4.19 1.58 11.57
CA LEU A 187 5.22 1.28 10.56
C LEU A 187 6.17 2.47 10.34
N ALA A 188 5.65 3.69 10.33
CA ALA A 188 6.46 4.90 10.21
C ALA A 188 7.45 5.03 11.37
N VAL A 189 6.99 4.83 12.61
CA VAL A 189 7.86 4.84 13.80
C VAL A 189 8.90 3.73 13.74
N LEU A 190 8.50 2.51 13.35
CA LEU A 190 9.42 1.38 13.23
C LEU A 190 10.50 1.62 12.16
N ILE A 191 10.11 2.10 10.98
CA ILE A 191 11.04 2.37 9.88
C ILE A 191 11.94 3.55 10.21
N TRP A 192 11.39 4.64 10.77
CA TRP A 192 12.20 5.75 11.25
C TRP A 192 13.23 5.30 12.28
N PHE A 193 12.80 4.52 13.27
CA PHE A 193 13.72 4.01 14.29
C PHE A 193 14.80 3.10 13.69
N PHE A 194 14.41 2.23 12.75
CA PHE A 194 15.33 1.36 12.03
C PHE A 194 16.38 2.15 11.25
N LEU A 195 15.94 3.12 10.44
CA LEU A 195 16.80 3.89 9.55
C LEU A 195 17.75 4.82 10.32
N GLU A 196 17.27 5.50 11.37
CA GLU A 196 18.05 6.50 12.11
C GLU A 196 18.97 5.86 13.17
N TYR A 197 18.43 4.93 13.97
CA TYR A 197 19.10 4.48 15.19
C TYR A 197 19.84 3.15 15.04
N THR A 198 19.55 2.33 14.02
CA THR A 198 20.27 1.06 13.84
C THR A 198 21.56 1.21 13.05
N ARG A 199 22.49 0.26 13.23
CA ARG A 199 23.74 0.22 12.45
C ARG A 199 23.46 0.01 10.96
N PHE A 200 22.51 -0.85 10.62
CA PHE A 200 22.13 -1.13 9.24
C PHE A 200 21.55 0.10 8.56
N GLY A 201 20.64 0.82 9.22
CA GLY A 201 20.07 2.07 8.71
C GLY A 201 21.13 3.13 8.41
N ARG A 202 22.07 3.36 9.33
CA ARG A 202 23.18 4.30 9.09
C ARG A 202 24.10 3.90 7.96
N MET A 203 24.33 2.60 7.73
CA MET A 203 25.09 2.12 6.57
C MET A 203 24.34 2.30 5.25
N MET A 204 23.00 2.34 5.28
CA MET A 204 22.19 2.60 4.08
C MET A 204 22.26 4.07 3.64
N TYR A 205 22.50 5.00 4.58
CA TYR A 205 22.68 6.44 4.29
C TYR A 205 24.12 6.83 3.92
N ALA A 206 25.11 5.98 4.23
CA ALA A 206 26.53 6.25 4.07
C ALA A 206 27.01 5.96 2.64
#